data_AF-N8TY26-F1
#
_entry.id   AF-N8TY26-F1
#
_cell.length_a   1.000
_cell.length_b   1.000
_cell.length_c   1.000
_cell.angle_alpha   90.00
_cell.angle_beta   90.00
_cell.angle_gamma   90.00
#
_symmetry.space_group_name_H-M   'P 1'
#
loop_
_entity.id
_entity.type
_entity.pdbx_description
1 polymer ?
#
loop_
_entity_poly.entity_id
_entity_poly.type
_entity_poly.pdbx_seq_one_letter_code
_entity_poly.pdbx_strand_id
1 'polypeptide(L)'
;MEGLQLLIEQQHEFEAYNSEKARQLDEHVNHLKDLITKEFLSICEDFEHEIKENNILSFKYKELSIYIQIINPITEKRKEKEYNFAERVTKRLKINVSIQRKKNADLECFEVLDITQYKKNGSYTYKHSDSSTNDFLELVDLFFNHVITNKVEFKQSNLQDDFASIF
;
A
#
# COMPACT_ATOMS: atom_id res chain seq x y z
N MET A 1 -40.30 -16.36 -24.57
CA MET A 1 -39.40 -15.27 -25.02
C MET A 1 -38.95 -14.36 -23.88
N GLU A 2 -39.59 -14.37 -22.71
CA GLU A 2 -39.21 -13.53 -21.55
C GLU A 2 -37.88 -13.94 -20.89
N GLY A 3 -37.51 -15.22 -20.90
CA GLY A 3 -36.30 -15.70 -20.23
C GLY A 3 -34.98 -15.21 -20.85
N LEU A 4 -34.92 -15.04 -22.18
CA LEU A 4 -33.71 -14.53 -22.84
C LEU A 4 -33.51 -13.04 -22.57
N GLN A 5 -34.59 -12.25 -22.53
CA GLN A 5 -34.54 -10.83 -22.24
C GLN A 5 -34.10 -10.58 -20.80
N LEU A 6 -34.62 -11.35 -19.84
CA LEU A 6 -34.19 -11.29 -18.44
C LEU A 6 -32.69 -11.62 -18.27
N LEU A 7 -32.17 -12.62 -19.01
CA LEU A 7 -30.75 -12.96 -18.96
C LEU A 7 -29.85 -11.84 -19.52
N ILE A 8 -30.29 -11.19 -20.60
CA ILE A 8 -29.58 -10.04 -21.19
C ILE A 8 -29.56 -8.86 -20.21
N GLU A 9 -30.68 -8.55 -19.57
CA GLU A 9 -30.77 -7.49 -18.56
C GLU A 9 -29.83 -7.78 -17.37
N GLN A 10 -29.85 -9.01 -16.84
CA GLN A 10 -28.93 -9.42 -15.77
C GLN A 10 -27.46 -9.33 -16.16
N GLN A 11 -27.12 -9.68 -17.41
CA GLN A 11 -25.76 -9.55 -17.91
C GLN A 11 -25.32 -8.08 -17.96
N HIS A 12 -26.18 -7.18 -18.46
CA HIS A 12 -25.88 -5.76 -18.50
C HIS A 12 -25.71 -5.14 -17.10
N GLU A 13 -26.55 -5.53 -16.14
CA GLU A 13 -26.39 -5.11 -14.73
C GLU A 13 -25.06 -5.56 -14.15
N PHE A 14 -24.65 -6.80 -14.43
CA PHE A 14 -23.37 -7.35 -13.95
C PHE A 14 -22.16 -6.63 -14.57
N GLU A 15 -22.21 -6.35 -15.88
CA GLU A 15 -21.18 -5.60 -16.58
C GLU A 15 -21.07 -4.15 -16.07
N ALA A 16 -22.20 -3.50 -15.82
CA ALA A 16 -22.25 -2.15 -15.24
C ALA A 16 -21.66 -2.14 -13.83
N TYR A 17 -22.01 -3.11 -12.98
CA TYR A 17 -21.42 -3.25 -11.64
C TYR A 17 -19.91 -3.45 -11.70
N ASN A 18 -19.42 -4.30 -12.59
CA ASN A 18 -17.98 -4.54 -12.72
C ASN A 18 -17.23 -3.29 -13.18
N SER A 19 -17.79 -2.55 -14.13
CA SER A 19 -17.22 -1.31 -14.64
C SER A 19 -17.16 -0.22 -13.58
N GLU A 20 -18.22 -0.07 -12.79
CA GLU A 20 -18.28 0.91 -11.70
C GLU A 20 -17.28 0.58 -10.59
N LYS A 21 -17.18 -0.70 -10.19
CA LYS A 21 -16.22 -1.09 -9.17
C LYS A 21 -14.77 -0.98 -9.67
N ALA A 22 -14.53 -1.19 -10.96
CA ALA A 22 -13.23 -0.94 -11.56
C ALA A 22 -12.83 0.54 -11.48
N ARG A 23 -13.76 1.43 -11.83
CA ARG A 23 -13.59 2.88 -11.68
C ARG A 23 -13.27 3.27 -10.24
N GLN A 24 -13.99 2.72 -9.26
CA GLN A 24 -13.77 3.00 -7.84
C GLN A 24 -12.38 2.55 -7.35
N LEU A 25 -11.88 1.42 -7.83
CA LEU A 25 -10.52 0.95 -7.51
C LEU A 25 -9.46 1.89 -8.08
N ASP A 26 -9.61 2.34 -9.34
CA ASP A 26 -8.69 3.29 -9.95
C ASP A 26 -8.73 4.68 -9.27
N GLU A 27 -9.91 5.14 -8.89
CA GLU A 27 -10.06 6.37 -8.10
C GLU A 27 -9.39 6.26 -6.73
N HIS A 28 -9.52 5.12 -6.05
CA HIS A 28 -8.84 4.91 -4.76
C HIS A 28 -7.31 4.90 -4.93
N VAL A 29 -6.78 4.27 -6.00
CA VAL A 29 -5.35 4.31 -6.31
C VAL A 29 -4.87 5.75 -6.46
N ASN A 30 -5.59 6.56 -7.23
CA ASN A 30 -5.21 7.96 -7.47
C ASN A 30 -5.33 8.81 -6.19
N HIS A 31 -6.37 8.58 -5.39
CA HIS A 31 -6.54 9.22 -4.09
C HIS A 31 -5.35 8.92 -3.16
N LEU A 32 -4.96 7.65 -3.03
CA LEU A 32 -3.81 7.26 -2.21
C LEU A 32 -2.50 7.87 -2.70
N LYS A 33 -2.26 7.91 -4.02
CA LYS A 33 -1.06 8.56 -4.57
C LYS A 33 -1.00 10.03 -4.16
N ASP A 34 -2.09 10.76 -4.35
CA ASP A 34 -2.17 12.18 -4.03
C ASP A 34 -2.02 12.43 -2.52
N LEU A 35 -2.74 11.68 -1.69
CA LEU A 35 -2.66 11.74 -0.23
C LEU A 35 -1.22 11.51 0.26
N ILE A 36 -0.61 10.40 -0.13
CA ILE A 36 0.73 10.03 0.33
C ILE A 36 1.76 11.03 -0.15
N THR A 37 1.72 11.45 -1.41
CA THR A 37 2.68 12.42 -1.94
C THR A 37 2.58 13.77 -1.24
N LYS A 38 1.36 14.29 -1.03
CA LYS A 38 1.16 15.57 -0.33
C LYS A 38 1.70 15.53 1.09
N GLU A 39 1.42 14.46 1.82
CA GLU A 39 1.81 14.32 3.22
C GLU A 39 3.33 14.23 3.38
N PHE A 40 3.99 13.38 2.58
CA PHE A 40 5.46 13.28 2.63
C PHE A 40 6.15 14.59 2.29
N LEU A 41 5.66 15.31 1.27
CA LEU A 41 6.21 16.61 0.88
C LEU A 41 5.90 17.70 1.92
N SER A 42 4.80 17.58 2.67
CA SER A 42 4.48 18.52 3.77
C SER A 42 5.40 18.33 4.98
N ILE A 43 5.86 17.10 5.24
CA ILE A 43 6.80 16.79 6.32
C ILE A 43 8.20 17.28 5.96
N CYS A 44 8.63 17.05 4.72
CA CYS A 44 9.93 17.50 4.24
C CYS A 44 9.90 17.73 2.73
N GLU A 45 9.96 18.99 2.32
CA GLU A 45 9.95 19.39 0.91
C GLU A 45 11.19 18.86 0.15
N ASP A 46 12.29 18.56 0.87
CA ASP A 46 13.54 18.05 0.31
C ASP A 46 13.49 16.54 -0.05
N PHE A 47 12.36 15.85 0.17
CA PHE A 47 12.21 14.49 -0.31
C PHE A 47 12.32 14.46 -1.84
N GLU A 48 13.30 13.74 -2.36
CA GLU A 48 13.30 13.33 -3.77
C GLU A 48 12.13 12.35 -3.95
N HIS A 49 11.14 12.76 -4.73
CA HIS A 49 9.93 11.99 -5.00
C HIS A 49 9.83 11.60 -6.47
N GLU A 50 9.46 10.35 -6.72
CA GLU A 50 9.19 9.84 -8.07
C GLU A 50 8.02 8.85 -8.02
N ILE A 51 7.07 9.00 -8.95
CA ILE A 51 6.03 8.00 -9.20
C ILE A 51 6.49 7.13 -10.37
N LYS A 52 6.85 5.89 -10.06
CA LYS A 52 7.31 4.89 -11.03
C LYS A 52 6.14 4.09 -11.60
N GLU A 53 6.46 3.30 -12.63
CA GLU A 53 5.53 2.31 -13.16
C GLU A 53 4.96 1.37 -12.08
N ASN A 54 3.78 0.80 -12.33
CA ASN A 54 3.07 -0.09 -11.41
C ASN A 54 2.69 0.56 -10.08
N ASN A 55 2.40 1.86 -10.09
CA ASN A 55 1.94 2.64 -8.92
C ASN A 55 2.90 2.57 -7.73
N ILE A 56 4.21 2.65 -7.99
CA ILE A 56 5.23 2.68 -6.95
C ILE A 56 5.61 4.14 -6.68
N LEU A 57 5.31 4.62 -5.50
CA LEU A 57 5.74 5.91 -4.98
C LEU A 57 7.10 5.72 -4.31
N SER A 58 8.13 6.41 -4.81
CA SER A 58 9.47 6.40 -4.25
C SER A 58 9.74 7.73 -3.56
N PHE A 59 10.18 7.68 -2.31
CA PHE A 59 10.60 8.85 -1.53
C PHE A 59 12.01 8.61 -1.01
N LYS A 60 12.94 9.53 -1.28
CA LYS A 60 14.32 9.43 -0.82
C LYS A 60 14.76 10.71 -0.12
N TYR A 61 15.43 10.54 1.00
CA TYR A 61 16.03 11.65 1.74
C TYR A 61 17.35 11.19 2.37
N LYS A 62 18.47 11.73 1.89
CA LYS A 62 19.82 11.30 2.28
C LYS A 62 19.99 9.78 2.06
N GLU A 63 20.16 9.01 3.12
CA GLU A 63 20.31 7.55 3.06
C GLU A 63 18.98 6.78 3.21
N LEU A 64 17.89 7.48 3.54
CA LEU A 64 16.57 6.92 3.72
C LEU A 64 15.87 6.76 2.37
N SER A 65 15.31 5.58 2.12
CA SER A 65 14.45 5.29 0.97
C SER A 65 13.16 4.63 1.46
N ILE A 66 12.02 5.16 1.04
CA ILE A 66 10.69 4.58 1.26
C ILE A 66 10.06 4.31 -0.09
N TYR A 67 9.49 3.12 -0.24
CA TYR A 67 8.76 2.71 -1.41
C TYR A 67 7.35 2.30 -1.00
N ILE A 68 6.33 2.89 -1.61
CA ILE A 68 4.93 2.52 -1.38
C ILE A 68 4.33 2.07 -2.69
N GLN A 69 4.00 0.79 -2.80
CA GLN A 69 3.40 0.19 -3.99
C GLN A 69 1.90 -0.03 -3.78
N ILE A 70 1.08 0.57 -4.63
CA ILE A 70 -0.37 0.43 -4.61
C ILE A 70 -0.79 -0.57 -5.69
N ILE A 71 -1.11 -1.80 -5.28
CA ILE A 71 -1.47 -2.91 -6.17
C ILE A 71 -2.98 -2.89 -6.41
N ASN A 72 -3.36 -2.47 -7.62
CA ASN A 72 -4.72 -2.61 -8.11
C ASN A 72 -4.90 -4.01 -8.73
N PRO A 73 -5.82 -4.86 -8.24
CA PRO A 73 -6.04 -6.21 -8.76
C PRO A 73 -6.48 -6.24 -10.24
N ILE A 74 -7.02 -5.14 -10.77
CA ILE A 74 -7.48 -5.04 -12.15
C ILE A 74 -6.30 -4.92 -13.12
N THR A 75 -5.31 -4.11 -12.76
CA THR A 75 -4.12 -3.84 -13.57
C THR A 75 -2.92 -4.69 -13.18
N GLU A 76 -3.08 -5.60 -12.20
CA GLU A 76 -2.02 -6.50 -11.75
C GLU A 76 -1.68 -7.53 -12.84
N LYS A 77 -0.58 -7.27 -13.57
CA LYS A 77 -0.06 -8.13 -14.64
C LYS A 77 0.28 -9.54 -14.18
N ARG A 78 0.76 -9.70 -12.93
CA ARG A 78 1.21 -11.00 -12.39
C ARG A 78 0.10 -12.05 -12.36
N LYS A 79 -1.16 -11.62 -12.29
CA LYS A 79 -2.32 -12.49 -12.16
C LYS A 79 -3.17 -12.57 -13.42
N GLU A 80 -2.70 -12.05 -14.57
CA GLU A 80 -3.54 -11.96 -15.80
C GLU A 80 -3.93 -13.34 -16.33
N LYS A 81 -3.10 -14.34 -16.03
CA LYS A 81 -3.36 -15.73 -16.38
C LYS A 81 -4.12 -16.50 -15.31
N GLU A 82 -4.25 -15.94 -14.11
CA GLU A 82 -4.81 -16.63 -12.94
C GLU A 82 -6.28 -16.26 -12.68
N TYR A 83 -6.66 -15.01 -12.96
CA TYR A 83 -8.03 -14.52 -12.73
C TYR A 83 -8.57 -13.73 -13.92
N ASN A 84 -9.83 -13.96 -14.26
CA ASN A 84 -10.57 -13.17 -15.24
C ASN A 84 -10.93 -11.78 -14.68
N PHE A 85 -11.41 -10.87 -15.55
CA PHE A 85 -11.74 -9.49 -15.16
C PHE A 85 -12.76 -9.43 -14.01
N ALA A 86 -13.84 -10.21 -14.08
CA ALA A 86 -14.87 -10.23 -13.05
C ALA A 86 -14.28 -10.67 -11.69
N GLU A 87 -13.42 -11.69 -11.68
CA GLU A 87 -12.74 -12.16 -10.47
C GLU A 87 -11.82 -11.09 -9.88
N ARG A 88 -11.06 -10.36 -10.72
CA ARG A 88 -10.18 -9.28 -10.28
C ARG A 88 -10.96 -8.13 -9.62
N VAL A 89 -12.10 -7.78 -10.19
CA VAL A 89 -12.99 -6.75 -9.65
C VAL A 89 -13.55 -7.15 -8.27
N THR A 90 -13.63 -8.45 -7.95
CA THR A 90 -13.99 -8.89 -6.58
C THR A 90 -12.86 -8.77 -5.57
N LYS A 91 -11.60 -8.72 -6.01
CA LYS A 91 -10.44 -8.62 -5.12
C LYS A 91 -10.29 -7.20 -4.57
N ARG A 92 -9.48 -7.11 -3.52
CA ARG A 92 -9.20 -5.87 -2.80
C ARG A 92 -7.86 -5.30 -3.25
N LEU A 93 -7.72 -4.00 -3.13
CA LEU A 93 -6.44 -3.31 -3.29
C LEU A 93 -5.48 -3.78 -2.18
N LYS A 94 -4.20 -3.87 -2.54
CA LYS A 94 -3.12 -4.14 -1.58
C LYS A 94 -2.10 -3.03 -1.64
N ILE A 95 -1.51 -2.68 -0.49
CA ILE A 95 -0.48 -1.66 -0.41
C ILE A 95 0.74 -2.28 0.25
N ASN A 96 1.88 -2.27 -0.44
CA ASN A 96 3.15 -2.68 0.15
C ASN A 96 3.95 -1.44 0.52
N VAL A 97 4.37 -1.34 1.77
CA VAL A 97 5.24 -0.27 2.26
C VAL A 97 6.60 -0.89 2.55
N SER A 98 7.65 -0.35 1.92
CA SER A 98 9.01 -0.81 2.11
C SER A 98 9.90 0.32 2.58
N ILE A 99 10.65 0.12 3.66
CA ILE A 99 11.47 1.14 4.31
C ILE A 99 12.92 0.66 4.40
N GLN A 100 13.83 1.48 3.90
CA GLN A 100 15.27 1.27 3.99
C GLN A 100 15.95 2.52 4.55
N ARG A 101 16.45 2.45 5.79
CA ARG A 101 17.04 3.62 6.48
C ARG A 101 18.42 4.03 5.98
N LYS A 102 19.18 3.09 5.43
CA LYS A 102 20.54 3.30 4.93
C LYS A 102 20.76 2.46 3.68
N LYS A 103 21.65 2.92 2.78
CA LYS A 103 21.99 2.26 1.52
C LYS A 103 22.30 0.75 1.64
N ASN A 104 22.87 0.31 2.76
CA ASN A 104 23.25 -1.08 3.02
C ASN A 104 22.42 -1.75 4.13
N ALA A 105 21.36 -1.12 4.62
CA ALA A 105 20.46 -1.73 5.59
C ALA A 105 19.44 -2.61 4.89
N ASP A 106 18.99 -3.66 5.58
CA ASP A 106 17.91 -4.51 5.11
C ASP A 106 16.64 -3.69 4.86
N LEU A 107 15.98 -4.03 3.76
CA LEU A 107 14.68 -3.49 3.38
C LEU A 107 13.60 -4.22 4.18
N GLU A 108 12.84 -3.47 4.98
CA GLU A 108 11.70 -4.01 5.72
C GLU A 108 10.43 -3.73 4.92
N CYS A 109 9.58 -4.75 4.77
CA CYS A 109 8.38 -4.72 3.94
C CYS A 109 7.14 -5.06 4.76
N PHE A 110 6.11 -4.23 4.63
CA PHE A 110 4.83 -4.36 5.31
C PHE A 110 3.70 -4.43 4.28
N GLU A 111 2.82 -5.42 4.40
CA GLU A 111 1.60 -5.52 3.58
C GLU A 111 0.42 -4.90 4.34
N VAL A 112 -0.33 -4.03 3.66
CA VAL A 112 -1.59 -3.45 4.10
C VAL A 112 -2.69 -3.87 3.14
N LEU A 113 -3.79 -4.36 3.71
CA LEU A 113 -4.98 -4.73 2.97
C LEU A 113 -5.98 -3.57 3.00
N ASP A 114 -6.42 -3.14 1.83
CA ASP A 114 -7.54 -2.21 1.72
C ASP A 114 -8.85 -2.99 1.96
N ILE A 115 -9.57 -2.68 3.03
CA ILE A 115 -10.84 -3.31 3.37
C ILE A 115 -12.04 -2.38 3.16
N THR A 116 -11.83 -1.28 2.42
CA THR A 116 -12.85 -0.31 2.05
C THR A 116 -14.09 -0.99 1.47
N GLN A 117 -15.25 -0.59 1.98
CA GLN A 117 -16.53 -0.92 1.38
C GLN A 117 -16.90 0.20 0.41
N TYR A 118 -16.72 -0.05 -0.89
CA TYR A 118 -17.04 0.92 -1.94
C TYR A 118 -18.56 1.11 -2.12
N LYS A 119 -19.13 1.83 -1.16
CA LYS A 119 -20.52 2.30 -1.15
C LYS A 119 -20.49 3.81 -1.39
N LYS A 120 -21.63 4.38 -1.80
CA LYS A 120 -21.77 5.83 -1.95
C LYS A 120 -21.40 6.51 -0.62
N ASN A 121 -20.40 7.40 -0.65
CA ASN A 121 -19.82 8.09 0.50
C ASN A 121 -19.21 7.17 1.58
N GLY A 122 -18.78 5.97 1.20
CA GLY A 122 -18.07 5.06 2.11
C GLY A 122 -16.70 5.63 2.52
N SER A 123 -16.32 5.43 3.78
CA SER A 123 -14.97 5.74 4.27
C SER A 123 -13.97 4.69 3.79
N TYR A 124 -12.74 5.13 3.55
CA TYR A 124 -11.62 4.23 3.33
C TYR A 124 -11.20 3.56 4.64
N THR A 125 -10.86 2.28 4.58
CA THR A 125 -10.39 1.53 5.75
C THR A 125 -9.28 0.58 5.36
N TYR A 126 -8.18 0.63 6.10
CA TYR A 126 -6.95 -0.12 5.89
C TYR A 126 -6.73 -1.09 7.03
N LYS A 127 -6.18 -2.28 6.74
CA LYS A 127 -5.89 -3.31 7.72
C LYS A 127 -4.45 -3.78 7.60
N HIS A 128 -3.76 -3.83 8.74
CA HIS A 128 -2.47 -4.47 8.88
C HIS A 128 -2.48 -5.38 10.12
N SER A 129 -2.14 -6.66 9.95
CA SER A 129 -2.27 -7.67 11.00
C SER A 129 -3.68 -7.66 11.62
N ASP A 130 -3.81 -7.55 12.94
CA ASP A 130 -5.11 -7.49 13.63
C ASP A 130 -5.66 -6.06 13.80
N SER A 131 -4.92 -5.04 13.35
CA SER A 131 -5.33 -3.64 13.46
C SER A 131 -5.99 -3.13 12.18
N SER A 132 -7.01 -2.28 12.33
CA SER A 132 -7.63 -1.54 11.23
C SER A 132 -7.74 -0.07 11.57
N THR A 133 -7.50 0.79 10.58
CA THR A 133 -7.62 2.25 10.70
C THR A 133 -8.24 2.83 9.44
N ASN A 134 -8.83 4.02 9.57
CA ASN A 134 -9.32 4.80 8.43
C ASN A 134 -8.29 5.82 7.93
N ASP A 135 -7.15 5.93 8.63
CA ASP A 135 -6.04 6.78 8.24
C ASP A 135 -4.86 5.90 7.80
N PHE A 136 -4.52 5.97 6.52
CA PHE A 136 -3.39 5.21 5.98
C PHE A 136 -2.06 5.64 6.61
N LEU A 137 -1.93 6.91 6.99
CA LEU A 137 -0.67 7.46 7.50
C LEU A 137 -0.35 6.92 8.89
N GLU A 138 -1.36 6.64 9.72
CA GLU A 138 -1.16 5.98 11.01
C GLU A 138 -0.43 4.63 10.86
N LEU A 139 -0.71 3.89 9.78
CA LEU A 139 0.02 2.65 9.48
C LEU A 139 1.45 2.91 9.05
N VAL A 140 1.68 3.93 8.21
CA VAL A 140 3.02 4.31 7.76
C VAL A 140 3.89 4.72 8.95
N ASP A 141 3.35 5.52 9.87
CA ASP A 141 4.02 5.91 11.11
C ASP A 141 4.32 4.71 12.01
N LEU A 142 3.36 3.78 12.15
CA LEU A 142 3.57 2.53 12.86
C LEU A 142 4.75 1.74 12.27
N PHE A 143 4.83 1.65 10.94
CA PHE A 143 5.94 0.96 10.26
C PHE A 143 7.27 1.67 10.47
N PHE A 144 7.32 3.00 10.37
CA PHE A 144 8.53 3.75 10.69
C PHE A 144 9.01 3.53 12.12
N ASN A 145 8.10 3.60 13.09
CA ASN A 145 8.42 3.39 14.50
C ASN A 145 8.92 1.96 14.77
N HIS A 146 8.34 0.96 14.10
CA HIS A 146 8.80 -0.42 14.16
C HIS A 146 10.24 -0.57 13.63
N VAL A 147 10.52 -0.02 12.44
CA VAL A 147 11.85 -0.05 11.82
C VAL A 147 12.89 0.70 12.67
N ILE A 148 12.48 1.77 13.35
CA ILE A 148 13.36 2.50 14.28
C ILE A 148 13.66 1.62 15.51
N THR A 149 12.64 1.06 16.15
CA THR A 149 12.76 0.32 17.41
C THR A 149 13.57 -0.96 17.25
N ASN A 150 13.20 -1.82 16.29
CA ASN A 150 13.85 -3.13 16.11
C ASN A 150 15.33 -3.02 15.73
N LYS A 151 15.72 -1.96 15.01
CA LYS A 151 17.13 -1.71 14.66
C LYS A 151 17.92 -0.97 15.74
N VAL A 152 17.25 -0.33 16.69
CA VAL A 152 17.90 0.20 17.91
C VAL A 152 18.23 -0.95 18.87
N GLU A 153 17.34 -1.95 18.99
CA GLU A 153 17.60 -3.14 19.82
C GLU A 153 18.81 -3.95 19.34
N PHE A 154 19.01 -4.10 18.02
CA PHE A 154 20.21 -4.76 17.46
C PHE A 154 21.52 -3.96 17.60
N LYS A 155 21.47 -2.70 18.06
CA LYS A 155 22.67 -1.87 18.26
C LYS A 155 23.03 -1.62 19.72
N GLN A 156 22.21 -2.02 20.68
CA GLN A 156 22.54 -1.86 22.10
C GLN A 156 23.28 -3.05 22.72
N SER A 157 23.35 -4.21 22.07
CA SER A 157 24.01 -5.40 22.66
C SER A 157 25.52 -5.54 22.39
N ASN A 158 26.18 -4.59 21.70
CA ASN A 158 27.62 -4.69 21.36
C ASN A 158 28.47 -3.51 21.86
N LEU A 159 28.08 -2.85 22.95
CA LEU A 159 28.89 -1.79 23.59
C LEU A 159 29.07 -2.01 25.10
N GLN A 160 29.21 -3.26 25.55
CA GLN A 160 29.47 -3.52 26.96
C GLN A 160 30.48 -4.62 27.29
N ASP A 161 31.37 -5.03 26.37
CA ASP A 161 32.47 -5.95 26.69
C ASP A 161 33.73 -5.69 25.85
N ASP A 162 34.34 -4.50 25.94
CA ASP A 162 35.75 -4.35 25.47
C ASP A 162 36.54 -3.14 26.03
N PHE A 163 36.19 -2.64 27.22
CA PHE A 163 37.01 -1.64 27.92
C PHE A 163 37.32 -2.01 29.37
N ALA A 164 37.59 -3.30 29.63
CA ALA A 164 38.02 -3.74 30.95
C ALA A 164 39.04 -4.89 30.89
N SER A 165 40.14 -4.74 30.13
CA SER A 165 41.33 -5.57 30.36
C SER A 165 42.61 -5.13 29.64
N ILE A 166 43.06 -3.86 29.72
CA ILE A 166 44.51 -3.53 29.63
C ILE A 166 44.83 -2.28 30.46
N PHE A 167 44.88 -2.44 31.78
CA PHE A 167 45.78 -1.72 32.69
C PHE A 167 46.15 -2.66 33.84
#